data_AF-A0A819LQ58-F1
#
_entry.id   AF-A0A819LQ58-F1
#
_cell.length_a   1.000
_cell.length_b   1.000
_cell.length_c   1.000
_cell.angle_alpha   90.00
_cell.angle_beta   90.00
_cell.angle_gamma   90.00
#
_symmetry.space_group_name_H-M   'P 1'
#
loop_
_entity.id
_entity.type
_entity.pdbx_description
1 polymer ?
#
loop_
_entity_poly.entity_id
_entity_poly.type
_entity_poly.pdbx_seq_one_letter_code
_entity_poly.pdbx_strand_id
1 'polypeptide(L)'
;MTRSSEHIQQQLFDAITVIGKCDFPDQWPTFLDTMVRQFQQLSTQNSFQSINGVLKTVHLLFERYRYEQKLDELWLEIKLVLEKFAPAFTELFKVIEMKNIFDLLYVCIKIFYDLNAQELAEHFEDNLTLYMTLLSYANQKLHLIHQSEILD
;
A
#
# COMPACT_ATOMS: atom_id res chain seq x y z
N MET A 1 15.27 0.45 6.84
CA MET A 1 15.10 1.33 5.65
C MET A 1 14.82 2.80 6.01
N THR A 2 14.38 3.11 7.23
CA THR A 2 13.78 4.42 7.57
C THR A 2 14.76 5.51 8.03
N ARG A 3 16.08 5.26 7.97
CA ARG A 3 17.12 6.19 8.46
C ARG A 3 18.25 6.50 7.46
N SER A 4 18.16 5.99 6.23
CA SER A 4 19.20 6.14 5.20
C SER A 4 18.95 7.37 4.32
N SER A 5 19.98 7.85 3.60
CA SER A 5 19.83 8.94 2.62
C SER A 5 18.90 8.55 1.47
N GLU A 6 18.27 9.53 0.83
CA GLU A 6 17.26 9.31 -0.21
C GLU A 6 17.78 8.45 -1.37
N HIS A 7 19.02 8.69 -1.83
CA HIS A 7 19.66 7.87 -2.86
C HIS A 7 19.80 6.39 -2.46
N ILE A 8 20.13 6.11 -1.19
CA ILE A 8 20.24 4.74 -0.69
C ILE A 8 18.85 4.11 -0.59
N GLN A 9 17.84 4.88 -0.20
CA GLN A 9 16.46 4.38 -0.17
C GLN A 9 15.97 3.97 -1.55
N GLN A 10 16.24 4.78 -2.59
CA GLN A 10 15.88 4.45 -3.98
C GLN A 10 16.56 3.15 -4.44
N GLN A 11 17.87 2.99 -4.21
CA GLN A 11 18.56 1.76 -4.57
C GLN A 11 18.03 0.53 -3.83
N LEU A 12 17.63 0.69 -2.56
CA LEU A 12 17.00 -0.39 -1.81
C LEU A 12 15.61 -0.73 -2.36
N PHE A 13 14.85 0.27 -2.79
CA PHE A 13 13.55 0.06 -3.43
C PHE A 13 13.69 -0.69 -4.77
N ASP A 14 14.67 -0.33 -5.59
CA ASP A 14 14.98 -1.03 -6.84
C ASP A 14 15.37 -2.49 -6.56
N ALA A 15 16.22 -2.72 -5.57
CA ALA A 15 16.63 -4.06 -5.17
C ALA A 15 15.43 -4.90 -4.69
N ILE A 16 14.54 -4.34 -3.87
CA ILE A 16 13.34 -5.04 -3.40
C ILE A 16 12.40 -5.36 -4.57
N THR A 17 12.28 -4.46 -5.54
CA THR A 17 11.45 -4.69 -6.72
C THR A 17 11.98 -5.88 -7.54
N VAL A 18 13.30 -5.98 -7.69
CA VAL A 18 13.93 -7.12 -8.39
C VAL A 18 13.74 -8.42 -7.60
N ILE A 19 14.00 -8.40 -6.29
CA ILE A 19 13.84 -9.59 -5.44
C ILE A 19 12.37 -10.04 -5.41
N GLY A 20 11.44 -9.09 -5.29
CA GLY A 20 10.00 -9.36 -5.29
C GLY A 20 9.52 -10.03 -6.58
N LYS A 21 10.13 -9.72 -7.73
CA LYS A 21 9.77 -10.39 -9.00
C LYS A 21 10.23 -11.84 -9.09
N CYS A 22 11.33 -12.18 -8.43
CA CYS A 22 11.93 -13.52 -8.52
C CYS A 22 11.50 -14.44 -7.39
N ASP A 23 11.40 -13.90 -6.17
CA ASP A 23 11.36 -14.69 -4.94
C ASP A 23 9.98 -14.66 -4.26
N PHE A 24 9.13 -13.67 -4.54
CA PHE A 24 7.80 -13.57 -3.97
C PHE A 24 6.77 -14.30 -4.85
N PRO A 25 5.88 -15.15 -4.28
CA PRO A 25 5.67 -15.38 -2.83
C PRO A 25 6.45 -16.59 -2.25
N ASP A 26 6.87 -17.54 -3.08
CA ASP A 26 7.29 -18.87 -2.63
C ASP A 26 8.65 -18.91 -1.91
N GLN A 27 9.63 -18.14 -2.40
CA GLN A 27 10.98 -18.06 -1.83
C GLN A 27 11.09 -16.96 -0.75
N TRP A 28 10.04 -16.15 -0.57
CA TRP A 28 9.99 -15.10 0.45
C TRP A 28 8.71 -15.11 1.31
N PRO A 29 8.37 -16.24 1.96
CA PRO A 29 7.09 -16.42 2.65
C PRO A 29 6.91 -15.53 3.89
N THR A 30 8.01 -15.09 4.51
CA THR A 30 7.99 -14.28 5.74
C THR A 30 7.75 -12.78 5.48
N PHE A 31 7.77 -12.35 4.23
CA PHE A 31 7.65 -10.94 3.86
C PHE A 31 6.32 -10.34 4.31
N LEU A 32 5.20 -10.96 3.91
CA LEU A 32 3.86 -10.46 4.26
C LEU A 32 3.65 -10.41 5.77
N ASP A 33 4.03 -11.47 6.48
CA ASP A 33 3.88 -11.52 7.94
C ASP A 33 4.72 -10.42 8.62
N THR A 34 5.90 -10.10 8.07
CA THR A 34 6.74 -9.00 8.55
C THR A 34 6.09 -7.64 8.30
N MET A 35 5.53 -7.42 7.11
CA MET A 35 4.85 -6.16 6.76
C MET A 35 3.60 -5.94 7.62
N VAL A 36 2.79 -6.98 7.82
CA VAL A 36 1.59 -6.95 8.68
C VAL A 36 1.97 -6.62 10.12
N ARG A 37 3.00 -7.29 10.67
CA ARG A 37 3.51 -6.98 12.02
C ARG A 37 4.00 -5.55 12.15
N GLN A 38 4.72 -5.04 11.14
CA GLN A 38 5.18 -3.66 11.14
C GLN A 38 4.00 -2.68 11.14
N PHE A 39 2.95 -2.90 10.34
CA PHE A 39 1.77 -2.04 10.38
C PHE A 39 1.05 -2.03 11.72
N GLN A 40 0.89 -3.20 12.34
CA GLN A 40 0.27 -3.31 13.67
C GLN A 40 1.11 -2.66 14.78
N GLN A 41 2.43 -2.77 14.72
CA GLN A 41 3.32 -2.13 15.68
C GLN A 41 3.37 -0.61 15.49
N LEU A 42 3.45 -0.16 14.24
CA LEU A 42 3.61 1.25 13.90
C LEU A 42 2.31 2.05 14.07
N SER A 43 1.15 1.42 13.90
CA SER A 43 -0.14 2.06 14.25
C SER A 43 -0.20 2.44 15.72
N THR A 44 0.46 1.67 16.59
CA THR A 44 0.54 1.90 18.04
C THR A 44 1.62 2.92 18.42
N GLN A 45 2.74 2.97 17.68
CA GLN A 45 3.89 3.83 18.00
C GLN A 45 3.89 5.21 17.32
N ASN A 46 2.91 5.52 16.45
CA ASN A 46 2.79 6.81 15.74
C ASN A 46 4.03 7.24 14.91
N SER A 47 4.85 6.30 14.41
CA SER A 47 6.02 6.64 13.59
C SER A 47 5.66 6.75 12.10
N PHE A 48 5.25 7.93 11.65
CA PHE A 48 4.78 8.17 10.28
C PHE A 48 5.84 7.92 9.19
N GLN A 49 7.10 8.28 9.45
CA GLN A 49 8.19 8.06 8.50
C GLN A 49 8.42 6.56 8.25
N SER A 50 8.24 5.74 9.28
CA SER A 50 8.38 4.30 9.15
C SER A 50 7.21 3.68 8.39
N ILE A 51 5.99 4.11 8.69
CA ILE A 51 4.79 3.67 7.96
C ILE A 51 4.91 4.01 6.47
N ASN A 52 5.37 5.22 6.14
CA ASN A 52 5.57 5.63 4.75
C ASN A 52 6.55 4.72 4.01
N GLY A 53 7.69 4.40 4.64
CA GLY A 53 8.69 3.52 4.05
C GLY A 53 8.14 2.14 3.74
N VAL A 54 7.39 1.56 4.69
CA VAL A 54 6.77 0.24 4.52
C VAL A 54 5.69 0.26 3.44
N LEU A 55 4.80 1.27 3.44
CA LEU A 55 3.77 1.43 2.41
C LEU A 55 4.38 1.56 1.02
N LYS A 56 5.47 2.33 0.86
CA LYS A 56 6.18 2.45 -0.42
C LYS A 56 6.76 1.11 -0.88
N THR A 57 7.39 0.35 0.03
CA THR A 57 7.90 -0.98 -0.31
C THR A 57 6.78 -1.92 -0.78
N VAL A 58 5.64 -1.90 -0.09
CA VAL A 58 4.48 -2.73 -0.45
C VAL A 58 3.90 -2.30 -1.80
N HIS A 59 3.75 -0.99 -2.03
CA HIS A 59 3.28 -0.46 -3.30
C HIS A 59 4.14 -0.93 -4.49
N LEU A 60 5.47 -0.86 -4.36
CA LEU A 60 6.40 -1.31 -5.41
C LEU A 60 6.28 -2.82 -5.71
N LEU A 61 5.93 -3.62 -4.72
CA LEU A 61 5.72 -5.05 -4.94
C LEU A 61 4.41 -5.30 -5.70
N PHE A 62 3.35 -4.56 -5.35
CA PHE A 62 2.01 -4.79 -5.89
C PHE A 62 1.74 -4.02 -7.20
N GLU A 63 2.52 -2.98 -7.53
CA GLU A 63 2.34 -2.21 -8.78
C GLU A 63 2.42 -3.10 -10.03
N ARG A 64 3.18 -4.20 -9.97
CA ARG A 64 3.34 -5.15 -11.07
C ARG A 64 2.03 -5.87 -11.41
N TYR A 65 1.13 -6.01 -10.45
CA TYR A 65 -0.19 -6.65 -10.66
C TYR A 65 -1.04 -5.91 -11.68
N ARG A 66 -0.75 -4.64 -11.96
CA ARG A 66 -1.43 -3.85 -13.00
C ARG A 66 -1.09 -4.28 -14.43
N TYR A 67 0.11 -4.83 -14.62
CA TYR A 67 0.68 -5.05 -15.95
C TYR A 67 0.98 -6.52 -16.23
N GLU A 68 1.10 -7.34 -15.18
CA GLU A 68 1.31 -8.78 -15.34
C GLU A 68 0.06 -9.46 -15.92
N GLN A 69 0.31 -10.45 -16.78
CA GLN A 69 -0.76 -11.21 -17.41
C GLN A 69 -1.47 -12.10 -16.39
N LYS A 70 -2.77 -12.27 -16.61
CA LYS A 70 -3.65 -13.10 -15.80
C LYS A 70 -3.26 -14.59 -15.92
N LEU A 71 -2.30 -15.04 -15.10
CA LEU A 71 -1.85 -16.43 -14.97
C LEU A 71 -2.26 -16.98 -13.60
N ASP A 72 -2.50 -18.30 -13.51
CA ASP A 72 -2.96 -18.95 -12.27
C ASP A 72 -2.02 -18.69 -11.08
N GLU A 73 -0.71 -18.62 -11.34
CA GLU A 73 0.32 -18.32 -10.31
C GLU A 73 0.13 -16.92 -9.71
N LEU A 74 -0.11 -15.90 -10.54
CA LEU A 74 -0.39 -14.54 -10.09
C LEU A 74 -1.67 -14.47 -9.27
N TRP A 75 -2.70 -15.24 -9.62
CA TRP A 75 -3.94 -15.30 -8.84
C TRP A 75 -3.75 -15.90 -7.47
N LEU A 76 -2.98 -16.99 -7.38
CA LEU A 76 -2.68 -17.62 -6.11
C LEU A 76 -1.87 -16.67 -5.21
N GLU A 77 -0.92 -15.93 -5.79
CA GLU A 77 -0.18 -14.89 -5.09
C GLU A 77 -1.11 -13.77 -4.58
N ILE A 78 -1.91 -13.16 -5.45
CA ILE A 78 -2.84 -12.09 -5.08
C ILE A 78 -3.81 -12.57 -4.00
N LYS A 79 -4.34 -13.79 -4.11
CA LYS A 79 -5.23 -14.35 -3.09
C LYS A 79 -4.54 -14.47 -1.73
N LEU A 80 -3.31 -14.99 -1.70
CA LEU A 80 -2.52 -15.10 -0.47
C LEU A 80 -2.21 -13.72 0.15
N VAL A 81 -1.93 -12.72 -0.69
CA VAL A 81 -1.77 -11.32 -0.25
C VAL A 81 -3.07 -10.83 0.37
N LEU A 82 -4.21 -10.96 -0.31
CA LEU A 82 -5.51 -10.48 0.16
C LEU A 82 -5.89 -11.09 1.51
N GLU A 83 -5.74 -12.42 1.67
CA GLU A 83 -6.07 -13.12 2.91
C GLU A 83 -5.27 -12.62 4.12
N LYS A 84 -3.97 -12.33 3.94
CA LYS A 84 -3.07 -11.94 5.04
C LYS A 84 -2.99 -10.43 5.27
N PHE A 85 -2.98 -9.66 4.18
CA PHE A 85 -2.62 -8.24 4.18
C PHE A 85 -3.84 -7.32 4.27
N ALA A 86 -4.93 -7.65 3.56
CA ALA A 86 -6.08 -6.74 3.43
C ALA A 86 -6.71 -6.33 4.76
N PRO A 87 -6.86 -7.22 5.77
CA PRO A 87 -7.39 -6.83 7.09
C PRO A 87 -6.50 -5.80 7.80
N ALA A 88 -5.18 -6.03 7.85
CA ALA A 88 -4.24 -5.13 8.50
C ALA A 88 -4.12 -3.78 7.77
N PHE A 89 -4.20 -3.81 6.44
CA PHE A 89 -4.22 -2.62 5.61
C PHE A 89 -5.47 -1.76 5.84
N THR A 90 -6.64 -2.38 5.99
CA THR A 90 -7.91 -1.69 6.26
C THR A 90 -7.85 -0.91 7.58
N GLU A 91 -7.33 -1.55 8.63
CA GLU A 91 -7.19 -0.91 9.94
C GLU A 91 -6.18 0.24 9.90
N LEU A 92 -5.07 0.07 9.19
CA LEU A 92 -4.11 1.17 8.97
C LEU A 92 -4.75 2.35 8.22
N PHE A 93 -5.56 2.07 7.20
CA PHE A 93 -6.19 3.09 6.37
C PHE A 93 -7.15 3.98 7.17
N LYS A 94 -7.94 3.38 8.08
CA LYS A 94 -8.78 4.12 9.06
C LYS A 94 -7.94 5.05 9.96
N VAL A 95 -6.83 4.53 10.50
CA VAL A 95 -5.95 5.33 11.38
C VAL A 95 -5.33 6.52 10.65
N ILE A 96 -4.96 6.35 9.38
CA ILE A 96 -4.39 7.42 8.55
C ILE A 96 -5.42 8.51 8.26
N GLU A 97 -6.66 8.13 7.96
CA GLU A 97 -7.77 9.07 7.78
C GLU A 97 -8.02 9.89 9.04
N MET A 98 -8.17 9.23 10.19
CA MET A 98 -8.42 9.91 11.46
C MET A 98 -7.33 10.93 11.81
N LYS A 99 -6.09 10.68 11.38
CA LYS A 99 -4.94 11.58 11.61
C LYS A 99 -4.74 12.60 10.49
N ASN A 100 -5.56 12.54 9.43
CA ASN A 100 -5.56 13.46 8.32
C ASN A 100 -4.20 13.59 7.58
N ILE A 101 -3.48 12.47 7.45
CA ILE A 101 -2.13 12.45 6.86
C ILE A 101 -2.23 12.13 5.37
N PHE A 102 -2.25 13.18 4.57
CA PHE A 102 -2.55 13.08 3.14
C PHE A 102 -1.52 12.27 2.35
N ASP A 103 -0.23 12.45 2.60
CA ASP A 103 0.82 11.74 1.86
C ASP A 103 0.72 10.22 2.02
N LEU A 104 0.37 9.77 3.23
CA LEU A 104 0.16 8.35 3.50
C LEU A 104 -1.15 7.86 2.88
N LEU A 105 -2.20 8.67 2.94
CA LEU A 105 -3.50 8.37 2.33
C LEU A 105 -3.35 8.14 0.82
N TYR A 106 -2.56 8.98 0.14
CA TYR A 106 -2.30 8.85 -1.29
C TYR A 106 -1.58 7.54 -1.64
N VAL A 107 -0.57 7.14 -0.86
CA VAL A 107 0.12 5.85 -1.08
C VAL A 107 -0.83 4.68 -0.82
N CYS A 108 -1.67 4.75 0.21
CA CYS A 108 -2.69 3.72 0.45
C CYS A 108 -3.68 3.59 -0.71
N ILE A 109 -4.11 4.69 -1.34
CA ILE A 109 -4.99 4.64 -2.52
C ILE A 109 -4.31 3.95 -3.69
N LYS A 110 -3.00 4.18 -3.90
CA LYS A 110 -2.24 3.45 -4.92
C LYS A 110 -2.21 1.95 -4.66
N ILE A 111 -1.97 1.54 -3.41
CA ILE A 111 -1.98 0.12 -3.00
C ILE A 111 -3.36 -0.48 -3.18
N PHE A 112 -4.42 0.25 -2.83
CA PHE A 112 -5.80 -0.18 -3.07
C PHE A 112 -6.04 -0.44 -4.56
N TYR A 113 -5.56 0.46 -5.43
CA TYR A 113 -5.65 0.27 -6.87
C TYR A 113 -4.80 -0.92 -7.35
N ASP A 114 -3.59 -1.11 -6.83
CA ASP A 114 -2.72 -2.26 -7.16
C ASP A 114 -3.40 -3.60 -6.90
N LEU A 115 -3.99 -3.74 -5.71
CA LEU A 115 -4.62 -4.98 -5.26
C LEU A 115 -5.92 -5.30 -6.02
N ASN A 116 -6.59 -4.28 -6.57
CA ASN A 116 -7.82 -4.43 -7.33
C ASN A 116 -7.63 -4.26 -8.85
N ALA A 117 -6.38 -4.26 -9.33
CA ALA A 117 -6.08 -3.99 -10.74
C ALA A 117 -6.60 -5.09 -11.68
N GLN A 118 -6.66 -6.34 -11.18
CA GLN A 118 -7.13 -7.49 -11.93
C GLN A 118 -8.65 -7.71 -11.74
N GLU A 119 -9.10 -7.69 -10.49
CA GLU A 119 -10.50 -7.83 -10.09
C GLU A 119 -10.70 -7.22 -8.71
N LEU A 120 -11.93 -6.81 -8.41
CA LEU A 120 -12.29 -6.32 -7.08
C LEU A 120 -12.23 -7.50 -6.09
N ALA A 121 -11.38 -7.40 -5.06
CA ALA A 121 -11.30 -8.45 -4.06
C ALA A 121 -12.51 -8.44 -3.12
N GLU A 122 -12.98 -9.63 -2.73
CA GLU A 122 -14.11 -9.83 -1.81
C GLU A 122 -13.99 -9.01 -0.51
N HIS A 123 -12.80 -8.99 0.11
CA HIS A 123 -12.55 -8.19 1.31
C HIS A 123 -12.81 -6.69 1.09
N PHE A 124 -12.45 -6.16 -0.08
CA PHE A 124 -12.71 -4.75 -0.39
C PHE A 124 -14.18 -4.52 -0.77
N GLU A 125 -14.83 -5.50 -1.40
CA GLU A 125 -16.27 -5.48 -1.70
C GLU A 125 -17.10 -5.34 -0.42
N ASP A 126 -16.82 -6.17 0.59
CA ASP A 126 -17.47 -6.15 1.91
C ASP A 126 -17.28 -4.81 2.65
N ASN A 127 -16.19 -4.10 2.34
CA ASN A 127 -15.81 -2.84 2.98
C ASN A 127 -15.98 -1.62 2.04
N LEU A 128 -16.71 -1.75 0.93
CA LEU A 128 -16.80 -0.71 -0.11
C LEU A 128 -17.20 0.66 0.42
N THR A 129 -18.16 0.73 1.34
CA THR A 129 -18.64 1.99 1.92
C THR A 129 -17.50 2.76 2.59
N LEU A 130 -16.62 2.06 3.32
CA LEU A 130 -15.46 2.65 3.97
C LEU A 130 -14.48 3.20 2.92
N TYR A 131 -14.10 2.36 1.95
CA TYR A 131 -13.15 2.74 0.91
C TYR A 131 -13.65 3.90 0.03
N MET A 132 -14.93 3.88 -0.35
CA MET A 132 -15.53 4.97 -1.13
C MET A 132 -15.57 6.29 -0.37
N THR A 133 -15.87 6.25 0.93
CA THR A 133 -15.84 7.45 1.79
C THR A 133 -14.42 8.03 1.83
N LEU A 134 -13.42 7.16 2.03
CA LEU A 134 -12.00 7.54 2.07
C LEU A 134 -11.50 8.10 0.74
N LEU A 135 -11.90 7.50 -0.38
CA LEU A 135 -11.56 7.98 -1.72
C LEU A 135 -12.21 9.34 -2.00
N SER A 136 -13.47 9.53 -1.60
CA SER A 136 -14.16 10.82 -1.74
C SER A 136 -13.46 11.93 -0.95
N TYR A 137 -13.02 11.62 0.27
CA TYR A 137 -12.26 12.51 1.12
C TYR A 137 -10.91 12.91 0.48
N ALA A 138 -10.17 11.93 -0.04
CA ALA A 138 -8.90 12.18 -0.72
C ALA A 138 -9.09 13.06 -1.97
N ASN A 139 -10.12 12.78 -2.78
CA ASN A 139 -10.45 13.57 -3.97
C ASN A 139 -10.78 15.02 -3.63
N GLN A 140 -11.59 15.26 -2.58
CA GLN A 140 -11.89 16.61 -2.13
C GLN A 140 -10.61 17.36 -1.72
N LYS A 141 -9.70 16.70 -1.00
CA LYS A 141 -8.44 17.31 -0.55
C LYS A 141 -7.48 17.59 -1.71
N LEU A 142 -7.42 16.72 -2.72
CA LEU A 142 -6.68 16.98 -3.98
C LEU A 142 -7.18 18.25 -4.68
N HIS A 143 -8.50 18.43 -4.81
CA HIS A 143 -9.06 19.62 -5.43
C HIS A 143 -8.70 20.91 -4.69
N LEU A 144 -8.64 20.88 -3.36
CA LEU A 144 -8.24 22.04 -2.55
C LEU A 144 -6.76 22.40 -2.75
N ILE A 145 -5.86 21.40 -2.85
CA ILE A 145 -4.43 21.63 -3.10
C ILE A 145 -4.21 22.27 -4.49
N HIS A 146 -4.87 21.73 -5.52
CA HIS A 146 -4.77 22.30 -6.87
C HIS A 146 -5.35 23.72 -6.96
N GLN A 147 -6.35 24.07 -6.16
CA GLN A 147 -6.86 25.43 -6.09
C GLN A 147 -5.89 26.39 -5.39
N SER A 148 -5.18 25.95 -4.35
CA SER A 148 -4.16 26.78 -3.68
C SER A 148 -2.94 27.06 -4.54
N GLU A 149 -2.50 26.10 -5.37
CA GLU A 149 -1.34 26.27 -6.26
C GLU A 149 -1.60 27.22 -7.45
N ILE A 150 -2.87 27.53 -7.74
CA ILE A 150 -3.27 28.47 -8.82
C ILE A 150 -3.34 29.93 -8.30
N LEU A 151 -3.32 30.11 -6.97
CA LEU A 151 -3.46 31.42 -6.31
C LEU A 151 -2.13 32.00 -5.80
N ASP A 152 -1.02 31.27 -5.95
CA ASP A 152 0.36 31.71 -5.71
C ASP A 152 1.12 31.89 -7.05
#